data_AF-A0A0C9WIL4-F1
#
_entry.id   AF-A0A0C9WIL4-F1
#
_cell.length_a   1.000
_cell.length_b   1.000
_cell.length_c   1.000
_cell.angle_alpha   90.00
_cell.angle_beta   90.00
_cell.angle_gamma   90.00
#
_symmetry.space_group_name_H-M   'P 1'
#
loop_
_entity.id
_entity.type
_entity.pdbx_description
1 polymer ?
#
loop_
_entity_poly.entity_id
_entity_poly.type
_entity_poly.pdbx_seq_one_letter_code
_entity_poly.pdbx_strand_id
1 'polypeptide(L)'
;MYVVALLLASTLALCGLATPLVQGPTPAFKNEVISLHNSNRAHYGARPVTWNDALYPATLQWANACKFQHSQSGGKYGENLFAASGSGVNFAQSINGWMSESAKYNCTKFLKAWYTTPTNIDFFIIIR
;
A
#
# COMPACT_ATOMS: atom_id res chain seq x y z
N MET A 1 -5.78 -25.49 -53.15
CA MET A 1 -6.47 -26.65 -52.56
C MET A 1 -6.24 -26.63 -51.05
N TYR A 2 -7.23 -26.17 -50.28
CA TYR A 2 -7.68 -26.68 -48.99
C TYR A 2 -9.07 -26.06 -48.76
N VAL A 3 -9.99 -26.90 -48.28
CA VAL A 3 -11.43 -26.81 -48.45
C VAL A 3 -12.08 -26.02 -47.30
N VAL A 4 -13.11 -25.25 -47.63
CA VAL A 4 -14.02 -24.52 -46.74
C VAL A 4 -14.80 -25.50 -45.84
N ALA A 5 -14.83 -25.25 -44.53
CA ALA A 5 -15.83 -25.82 -43.64
C ALA A 5 -16.36 -24.71 -42.71
N LEU A 6 -17.46 -24.08 -43.13
CA LEU A 6 -18.34 -23.30 -42.27
C LEU A 6 -19.14 -24.28 -41.41
N LEU A 7 -18.92 -24.27 -40.09
CA LEU A 7 -19.85 -24.83 -39.12
C LEU A 7 -20.27 -23.70 -38.18
N LEU A 8 -21.53 -23.28 -38.34
CA LEU A 8 -22.26 -22.47 -37.38
C LEU A 8 -22.47 -23.30 -36.11
N ALA A 9 -21.80 -22.92 -35.03
CA ALA A 9 -22.15 -23.36 -33.69
C ALA A 9 -22.47 -22.11 -32.85
N SER A 10 -23.77 -21.85 -32.68
CA SER A 10 -24.29 -20.90 -31.70
C SER A 10 -23.91 -21.37 -30.30
N THR A 11 -22.87 -20.79 -29.73
CA THR A 11 -22.62 -20.84 -28.28
C THR A 11 -23.17 -19.57 -27.65
N LEU A 12 -24.02 -19.74 -26.64
CA LEU A 12 -24.62 -18.68 -25.85
C LEU A 12 -23.58 -17.60 -25.51
N ALA A 13 -23.95 -16.34 -25.74
CA ALA A 13 -23.32 -15.23 -25.04
C ALA A 13 -23.59 -15.41 -23.54
N LEU A 14 -22.68 -16.08 -22.84
CA LEU A 14 -22.51 -15.83 -21.42
C LEU A 14 -21.99 -14.39 -21.37
N CYS A 15 -22.92 -13.44 -21.23
CA CYS A 15 -22.62 -12.14 -20.66
C CYS A 15 -22.23 -12.42 -19.19
N GLY A 16 -21.05 -13.02 -19.01
CA GLY A 16 -20.34 -12.92 -17.76
C GLY A 16 -20.14 -11.42 -17.61
N LEU A 17 -20.87 -10.84 -16.68
CA LEU A 17 -20.46 -9.59 -16.06
C LEU A 17 -19.01 -9.87 -15.63
N ALA A 18 -18.06 -9.42 -16.44
CA ALA A 18 -16.68 -9.32 -16.03
C ALA A 18 -16.74 -8.30 -14.91
N THR A 19 -16.97 -8.79 -13.69
CA THR A 19 -16.71 -8.00 -12.49
C THR A 19 -15.31 -7.48 -12.70
N PRO A 20 -15.11 -6.15 -12.82
CA PRO A 20 -13.75 -5.65 -12.91
C PRO A 20 -13.05 -6.20 -11.68
N LEU A 21 -12.08 -7.08 -11.90
CA LEU A 21 -11.18 -7.48 -10.84
C LEU A 21 -10.55 -6.16 -10.41
N VAL A 22 -10.95 -5.65 -9.24
CA VAL A 22 -10.12 -4.68 -8.53
C VAL A 22 -8.83 -5.46 -8.28
N GLN A 23 -7.87 -5.30 -9.19
CA GLN A 23 -6.62 -6.02 -9.12
C GLN A 23 -5.98 -5.60 -7.80
N GLY A 24 -5.85 -6.57 -6.89
CA GLY A 24 -5.13 -6.38 -5.65
C GLY A 24 -3.68 -5.97 -5.91
N PRO A 25 -2.95 -5.60 -4.86
CA PRO A 25 -1.58 -5.16 -5.01
C PRO A 25 -0.74 -6.32 -5.57
N THR A 26 0.08 -6.03 -6.56
CA THR A 26 0.96 -7.03 -7.16
C THR A 26 1.97 -7.54 -6.12
N PRO A 27 2.47 -8.79 -6.26
CA PRO A 27 3.54 -9.28 -5.38
C PRO A 27 4.76 -8.36 -5.37
N ALA A 28 5.11 -7.78 -6.52
CA ALA A 28 6.20 -6.81 -6.63
C ALA A 28 5.95 -5.55 -5.77
N PHE A 29 4.74 -4.99 -5.82
CA PHE A 29 4.37 -3.83 -5.00
C PHE A 29 4.41 -4.17 -3.50
N LYS A 30 3.83 -5.32 -3.09
CA LYS A 30 3.88 -5.77 -1.68
C LYS A 30 5.32 -5.90 -1.19
N ASN A 31 6.19 -6.49 -2.01
CA ASN A 31 7.60 -6.67 -1.68
C ASN A 31 8.35 -5.34 -1.60
N GLU A 32 8.11 -4.40 -2.52
CA GLU A 32 8.68 -3.05 -2.47
C GLU A 32 8.31 -2.34 -1.16
N VAL A 33 7.01 -2.34 -0.81
CA VAL A 33 6.51 -1.72 0.42
C VAL A 33 7.20 -2.32 1.64
N ILE A 34 7.19 -3.64 1.80
CA ILE A 34 7.74 -4.30 2.99
C ILE A 34 9.27 -4.19 3.05
N SER A 35 9.97 -4.29 1.92
CA SER A 35 11.42 -4.17 1.86
C SER A 35 11.88 -2.79 2.30
N LEU A 36 11.29 -1.73 1.75
CA LEU A 36 11.65 -0.35 2.11
C LEU A 36 11.35 -0.03 3.58
N HIS A 37 10.23 -0.53 4.11
CA HIS A 37 9.93 -0.41 5.54
C HIS A 37 10.97 -1.11 6.40
N ASN A 38 11.20 -2.39 6.14
CA ASN A 38 12.08 -3.20 6.99
C ASN A 38 13.54 -2.74 6.92
N SER A 39 13.99 -2.24 5.78
CA SER A 39 15.31 -1.61 5.65
C SER A 39 15.45 -0.38 6.57
N ASN A 40 14.46 0.51 6.58
CA ASN A 40 14.49 1.70 7.44
C ASN A 40 14.30 1.34 8.91
N ARG A 41 13.38 0.42 9.23
CA ARG A 41 13.17 -0.05 10.60
C ARG A 41 14.42 -0.68 11.19
N ALA A 42 15.16 -1.48 10.40
CA ALA A 42 16.43 -2.05 10.81
C ALA A 42 17.49 -0.99 11.13
N HIS A 43 17.54 0.12 10.39
CA HIS A 43 18.46 1.23 10.65
C HIS A 43 18.29 1.84 12.05
N TYR A 44 17.05 1.82 12.59
CA TYR A 44 16.72 2.31 13.93
C TYR A 44 16.52 1.19 14.97
N GLY A 45 16.87 -0.05 14.66
CA GLY A 45 16.72 -1.19 15.56
C GLY A 45 15.27 -1.62 15.83
N ALA A 46 14.31 -1.18 15.02
CA ALA A 46 12.91 -1.56 15.13
C ALA A 46 12.66 -2.96 14.53
N ARG A 47 11.72 -3.71 15.13
CA ARG A 47 11.32 -5.05 14.64
C ARG A 47 10.73 -4.96 13.23
N PRO A 48 10.95 -5.94 12.34
CA PRO A 48 10.36 -5.92 11.00
C PRO A 48 8.84 -6.07 11.04
N VAL A 49 8.17 -5.57 10.01
CA VAL A 49 6.73 -5.72 9.75
C VAL A 49 6.49 -6.67 8.56
N THR A 50 5.28 -7.20 8.50
CA THR A 50 4.82 -8.08 7.42
C THR A 50 3.60 -7.48 6.73
N TRP A 51 3.39 -7.84 5.46
CA TRP A 51 2.22 -7.42 4.71
C TRP A 51 0.92 -7.95 5.34
N ASN A 52 -0.13 -7.13 5.35
CA ASN A 52 -1.47 -7.53 5.77
C ASN A 52 -2.48 -7.17 4.67
N ASP A 53 -2.97 -8.19 3.96
CA ASP A 53 -3.93 -8.04 2.87
C ASP A 53 -5.28 -7.43 3.31
N ALA A 54 -5.66 -7.59 4.57
CA ALA A 54 -6.92 -7.05 5.09
C ALA A 54 -6.95 -5.51 5.12
N LEU A 55 -5.78 -4.86 5.14
CA LEU A 55 -5.70 -3.42 5.20
C LEU A 55 -5.86 -2.78 3.80
N TYR A 56 -5.35 -3.42 2.74
CA TYR A 56 -5.23 -2.80 1.40
C TYR A 56 -6.52 -2.19 0.80
N PRO A 57 -7.70 -2.83 0.91
CA PRO A 57 -8.92 -2.28 0.33
C PRO A 57 -9.27 -0.89 0.88
N ALA A 58 -9.13 -0.69 2.20
CA ALA A 58 -9.35 0.59 2.84
C ALA A 58 -8.28 1.63 2.44
N THR A 59 -7.05 1.20 2.15
CA THR A 59 -5.95 2.08 1.75
C THR A 59 -6.28 2.70 0.43
N LEU A 60 -6.64 1.83 -0.52
CA LEU A 60 -6.86 2.18 -1.89
C LEU A 60 -8.08 3.09 -1.98
N GLN A 61 -9.13 2.77 -1.23
CA GLN A 61 -10.31 3.63 -1.12
C GLN A 61 -9.95 5.02 -0.59
N TRP A 62 -9.14 5.13 0.47
CA TRP A 62 -8.76 6.42 1.04
C TRP A 62 -7.81 7.21 0.15
N ALA A 63 -6.81 6.55 -0.46
CA ALA A 63 -5.91 7.12 -1.44
C ALA A 63 -6.67 7.77 -2.61
N ASN A 64 -7.64 7.03 -3.16
CA ASN A 64 -8.46 7.46 -4.29
C ASN A 64 -9.42 8.62 -3.95
N ALA A 65 -9.69 8.88 -2.67
CA ALA A 65 -10.50 10.02 -2.26
C ALA A 65 -9.75 11.36 -2.40
N CYS A 66 -8.43 11.32 -2.59
CA CYS A 66 -7.55 12.49 -2.72
C CYS A 66 -7.73 13.53 -1.60
N LYS A 67 -7.92 13.08 -0.35
CA LYS A 67 -8.04 13.96 0.83
C LYS A 67 -6.83 13.80 1.74
N PHE A 68 -5.99 14.84 1.83
CA PHE A 68 -4.81 14.82 2.70
C PHE A 68 -5.16 15.06 4.17
N GLN A 69 -5.84 14.07 4.76
CA GLN A 69 -6.21 13.99 6.17
C GLN A 69 -6.29 12.51 6.59
N HIS A 70 -6.11 12.23 7.88
CA HIS A 70 -6.28 10.87 8.42
C HIS A 70 -7.68 10.30 8.15
N SER A 71 -7.76 8.99 7.95
CA SER A 71 -9.06 8.33 7.79
C SER A 71 -9.79 8.23 9.13
N GLN A 72 -11.11 8.03 9.07
CA GLN A 72 -11.91 7.78 10.25
C GLN A 72 -11.84 6.30 10.71
N SER A 73 -10.63 5.72 10.70
CA SER A 73 -10.39 4.31 11.06
C SER A 73 -10.74 3.99 12.51
N GLY A 74 -10.87 5.01 13.37
CA GLY A 74 -11.13 4.85 14.80
C GLY A 74 -9.96 4.23 15.57
N GLY A 75 -8.73 4.39 15.07
CA GLY A 75 -7.53 3.88 15.72
C GLY A 75 -7.30 2.37 15.56
N LYS A 76 -8.04 1.71 14.65
CA LYS A 76 -7.88 0.28 14.33
C LYS A 76 -6.49 -0.06 13.76
N TYR A 77 -5.84 0.93 13.15
CA TYR A 77 -4.49 0.87 12.61
C TYR A 77 -3.88 2.29 12.62
N GLY A 78 -2.55 2.38 12.63
CA GLY A 78 -1.84 3.64 12.41
C GLY A 78 -1.76 3.98 10.93
N GLU A 79 -1.55 5.25 10.60
CA GLU A 79 -1.58 5.74 9.23
C GLU A 79 -0.44 6.72 8.97
N ASN A 80 0.26 6.53 7.85
CA ASN A 80 1.14 7.54 7.27
C ASN A 80 0.60 7.95 5.90
N LEU A 81 0.57 9.27 5.66
CA LEU A 81 0.09 9.86 4.41
C LEU A 81 1.24 10.54 3.69
N PHE A 82 1.29 10.39 2.37
CA PHE A 82 2.21 11.13 1.51
C PHE A 82 1.45 11.69 0.33
N ALA A 83 1.68 12.96 -0.02
CA ALA A 83 1.12 13.58 -1.20
C ALA A 83 2.20 14.24 -2.02
N ALA A 84 2.10 14.11 -3.34
CA ALA A 84 3.00 14.76 -4.28
C ALA A 84 2.26 15.05 -5.58
N SER A 85 2.59 16.19 -6.19
CA SER A 85 2.08 16.56 -7.51
C SER A 85 3.07 16.17 -8.62
N GLY A 86 2.55 15.95 -9.82
CA GLY A 86 3.35 15.61 -11.01
C GLY A 86 3.40 14.12 -11.33
N SER A 87 4.18 13.77 -12.36
CA SER A 87 4.38 12.38 -12.79
C SER A 87 5.63 11.77 -12.15
N GLY A 88 5.67 10.44 -12.06
CA GLY A 88 6.85 9.72 -11.57
C GLY A 88 6.95 9.58 -10.05
N VAL A 89 5.85 9.84 -9.32
CA VAL A 89 5.81 9.59 -7.87
C VAL A 89 5.90 8.09 -7.60
N ASN A 90 6.89 7.67 -6.81
CA ASN A 90 7.07 6.26 -6.42
C ASN A 90 7.05 6.07 -4.90
N PHE A 91 6.97 4.83 -4.44
CA PHE A 91 6.88 4.50 -3.01
C PHE A 91 8.16 4.85 -2.24
N ALA A 92 9.33 4.78 -2.88
CA ALA A 92 10.58 5.18 -2.24
C ALA A 92 10.60 6.67 -1.87
N GLN A 93 9.98 7.54 -2.66
CA GLN A 93 9.85 8.96 -2.33
C GLN A 93 8.99 9.19 -1.09
N SER A 94 7.89 8.44 -0.91
CA SER A 94 7.08 8.57 0.31
C SER A 94 7.85 8.17 1.56
N ILE A 95 8.62 7.08 1.47
CA ILE A 95 9.51 6.63 2.54
C ILE A 95 10.53 7.70 2.88
N ASN A 96 11.24 8.23 1.88
CA ASN A 96 12.23 9.28 2.11
C ASN A 96 11.61 10.53 2.75
N GLY A 97 10.39 10.90 2.35
CA GLY A 97 9.62 11.98 2.96
C GLY A 97 9.44 11.76 4.46
N TRP A 98 8.86 10.63 4.87
CA TRP A 98 8.66 10.30 6.28
C TRP A 98 9.97 10.16 7.06
N MET A 99 10.97 9.50 6.48
CA MET A 99 12.26 9.30 7.16
C MET A 99 13.04 10.61 7.36
N SER A 100 12.86 11.61 6.48
CA SER A 100 13.47 12.93 6.65
C SER A 100 12.96 13.68 7.90
N GLU A 101 11.78 13.30 8.41
CA GLU A 101 11.22 13.86 9.64
C GLU A 101 12.00 13.42 10.88
N SER A 102 12.77 12.34 10.80
CA SER A 102 13.59 11.84 11.91
C SER A 102 14.55 12.89 12.46
N ALA A 103 15.06 13.79 11.62
CA ALA A 103 15.94 14.89 12.03
C ALA A 103 15.25 15.87 13.00
N LYS A 104 13.92 15.91 13.02
CA LYS A 104 13.11 16.74 13.94
C LYS A 104 12.77 15.99 15.23
N TYR A 105 13.08 14.69 15.31
CA TYR A 105 12.75 13.87 16.47
C TYR A 105 13.85 13.93 17.52
N ASN A 106 13.49 14.35 18.74
CA ASN A 106 14.40 14.30 19.87
C ASN A 106 14.22 12.97 20.63
N CYS A 107 15.14 12.02 20.39
CA CYS A 107 15.10 10.67 20.97
C CYS A 107 15.30 10.64 22.50
N THR A 108 15.82 11.70 23.12
CA THR A 108 16.01 11.74 24.58
C THR A 108 14.71 12.03 25.34
N LYS A 109 13.64 12.47 24.67
CA LYS A 109 12.32 12.70 25.29
C LYS A 109 11.43 11.45 25.41
N PHE A 110 11.77 10.34 24.74
CA PHE A 110 10.86 9.18 24.60
C PHE A 110 11.54 7.82 24.85
N LEU A 111 12.40 7.72 25.86
CA LEU A 111 12.76 6.43 26.48
C LEU A 111 11.59 5.87 27.33
N LYS A 112 10.42 5.66 26.74
CA LYS A 112 9.30 5.00 27.42
C LYS A 112 8.66 3.94 26.54
N ALA A 113 8.93 2.68 26.86
CA ALA A 113 8.18 1.44 26.58
C ALA A 113 7.90 1.03 25.11
N TRP A 114 7.61 1.94 24.19
CA TRP A 114 7.07 1.63 22.85
C TRP A 114 8.04 0.92 21.89
N TYR A 115 9.35 0.98 22.14
CA TYR A 115 10.36 0.30 21.29
C TYR A 115 10.40 -1.23 21.47
N THR A 116 9.76 -1.77 22.51
CA THR A 116 9.92 -3.19 22.88
C THR A 116 8.73 -4.09 22.54
N THR A 117 7.59 -3.51 22.17
CA THR A 117 6.36 -4.27 21.89
C THR A 117 6.21 -4.49 20.38
N PRO A 118 6.07 -5.73 19.89
CA PRO A 118 5.68 -5.96 18.49
C PRO A 118 4.30 -5.36 18.25
N THR A 119 4.23 -4.31 17.44
CA THR A 119 2.98 -3.71 16.98
C THR A 119 2.83 -3.93 15.48
N ASN A 120 1.65 -4.38 15.06
CA ASN A 120 1.25 -4.54 13.65
C ASN A 120 0.91 -3.19 13.01
N ILE A 121 1.66 -2.15 13.32
CA ILE A 121 1.30 -0.80 12.89
C ILE A 121 2.20 -0.47 11.74
N ASP A 122 1.61 -0.43 10.55
CA ASP A 122 2.04 0.40 9.43
C ASP A 122 1.03 0.26 8.27
N PHE A 123 0.37 1.37 7.93
CA PHE A 123 -0.56 1.47 6.80
C PHE A 123 -0.28 2.75 6.00
N PHE A 124 -0.02 2.61 4.70
CA PHE A 124 0.54 3.67 3.87
C PHE A 124 -0.43 4.17 2.82
N ILE A 125 -0.79 5.44 2.85
CA ILE A 125 -1.69 6.05 1.88
C ILE A 125 -0.93 7.10 1.08
N ILE A 126 -0.81 6.89 -0.24
CA ILE A 126 -0.25 7.87 -1.19
C ILE A 126 -1.40 8.59 -1.87
N ILE A 127 -1.43 9.91 -1.77
CA ILE A 127 -2.42 10.79 -2.37
C ILE A 127 -1.77 11.50 -3.56
N ARG A 128 -2.42 11.41 -4.72
CA ARG A 128 -2.02 12.07 -5.97
C ARG A 128 -2.66 13.45 -6.07
#